data_AF-A0A7C3WEG2-F1
#
_entry.id   AF-A0A7C3WEG2-F1
#
_cell.length_a   1.000
_cell.length_b   1.000
_cell.length_c   1.000
_cell.angle_alpha   90.00
_cell.angle_beta   90.00
_cell.angle_gamma   90.00
#
_symmetry.space_group_name_H-M   'P 1'
#
loop_
_entity.id
_entity.type
_entity.pdbx_description
1 polymer ?
#
loop_
_entity_poly.entity_id
_entity_poly.type
_entity_poly.pdbx_seq_one_letter_code
_entity_poly.pdbx_strand_id
1 'polypeptide(L)'
;MADWRENNCWPNGLPEPDRQQVLSTLETQIQNGWRRQNLLSDFHFEPETGQLNSAGEEKLRWILWEVPEKHRIVYVARSIHPSETEARMASVQKAAAQMMGDRPLPPILPSELSPIGWPSAQVDAIHRKFQETMPPPRLKAPTNPGSSNP
;
A
#
# COMPACT_ATOMS: atom_id res chain seq x y z
N MET A 1 38.36 -19.22 1.42
CA MET A 1 38.19 -19.86 2.74
C MET A 1 37.94 -18.73 3.72
N ALA A 2 36.79 -18.72 4.40
CA ALA A 2 36.53 -17.75 5.47
C ALA A 2 37.52 -18.03 6.62
N ASP A 3 38.19 -16.98 7.10
CA ASP A 3 39.19 -17.07 8.17
C ASP A 3 38.48 -17.26 9.52
N TRP A 4 39.00 -18.08 10.42
CA TRP A 4 38.36 -18.38 11.72
C TRP A 4 38.12 -17.12 12.58
N ARG A 5 38.86 -16.06 12.28
CA ARG A 5 38.72 -14.72 12.87
C ARG A 5 37.41 -14.03 12.48
N GLU A 6 36.90 -14.27 11.26
CA GLU A 6 35.61 -13.73 10.78
C GLU A 6 34.41 -14.39 11.48
N ASN A 7 34.56 -15.65 11.91
CA ASN A 7 33.50 -16.37 12.63
C ASN A 7 33.39 -15.95 14.11
N ASN A 8 34.48 -15.45 14.70
CA ASN A 8 34.55 -15.04 16.11
C ASN A 8 34.15 -13.59 16.37
N CYS A 9 33.97 -12.76 15.34
CA CYS A 9 33.53 -11.37 15.50
C CYS A 9 32.00 -11.20 15.43
N TRP A 10 31.23 -12.31 15.42
CA TRP A 10 29.79 -12.27 15.68
C TRP A 10 29.51 -11.78 17.11
N PRO A 11 28.55 -10.86 17.34
CA PRO A 11 27.58 -10.32 16.38
C PRO A 11 28.01 -9.02 15.68
N ASN A 12 29.18 -8.44 16.01
CA ASN A 12 29.61 -7.11 15.57
C ASN A 12 30.40 -7.09 14.24
N GLY A 13 30.42 -8.20 13.50
CA GLY A 13 31.40 -8.50 12.45
C GLY A 13 31.29 -7.73 11.13
N LEU A 14 30.24 -6.94 10.92
CA LEU A 14 30.15 -6.13 9.70
C LEU A 14 31.10 -4.93 9.78
N PRO A 15 31.89 -4.62 8.74
CA PRO A 15 32.57 -3.33 8.63
C PRO A 15 31.58 -2.17 8.71
N GLU A 16 31.99 -1.05 9.31
CA GLU A 16 31.14 0.15 9.43
C GLU A 16 30.55 0.65 8.09
N PRO A 17 31.28 0.65 6.97
CA PRO A 17 30.72 1.02 5.67
C PRO A 17 29.53 0.14 5.24
N ASP A 18 29.64 -1.17 5.45
CA ASP A 18 28.61 -2.13 5.06
C ASP A 18 27.34 -1.93 5.91
N ARG A 19 27.51 -1.64 7.21
CA ARG A 19 26.38 -1.27 8.09
C ARG A 19 25.65 -0.04 7.59
N GLN A 20 26.39 1.02 7.24
CA GLN A 20 25.81 2.27 6.74
C GLN A 20 25.10 2.08 5.41
N GLN A 21 25.62 1.23 4.52
CA GLN A 21 24.97 0.88 3.26
C GLN A 21 23.64 0.16 3.49
N VAL A 22 23.58 -0.79 4.43
CA VAL A 22 22.33 -1.49 4.78
C VAL A 22 21.32 -0.51 5.39
N LEU A 23 21.75 0.33 6.33
CA LEU A 23 20.87 1.29 6.99
C LEU A 23 20.31 2.34 6.02
N SER A 24 21.14 2.89 5.12
CA SER A 24 20.69 3.86 4.12
C SER A 24 19.71 3.25 3.11
N THR A 25 19.94 2.00 2.71
CA THR A 25 19.02 1.26 1.85
C THR A 25 17.68 1.03 2.56
N LEU A 26 17.71 0.60 3.82
CA LEU A 26 16.52 0.38 4.63
C LEU A 26 15.73 1.67 4.83
N GLU A 27 16.40 2.79 5.12
CA GLU A 27 15.74 4.09 5.25
C GLU A 27 15.03 4.47 3.95
N THR A 28 15.68 4.28 2.80
CA THR A 28 15.05 4.52 1.49
C THR A 28 13.81 3.65 1.28
N GLN A 29 13.86 2.38 1.67
CA GLN A 29 12.72 1.48 1.59
C GLN A 29 11.56 1.91 2.51
N ILE A 30 11.88 2.36 3.73
CA ILE A 30 10.90 2.89 4.69
C ILE A 30 10.21 4.13 4.12
N GLN A 31 10.97 5.07 3.56
CA GLN A 31 10.42 6.28 2.96
C GLN A 31 9.52 5.96 1.76
N ASN A 32 9.94 5.01 0.91
CA ASN A 32 9.10 4.55 -0.21
C ASN A 32 7.82 3.84 0.28
N GLY A 33 7.91 3.08 1.38
CA GLY A 33 6.76 2.46 2.03
C GLY A 33 5.74 3.51 2.49
N TRP A 34 6.19 4.53 3.20
CA TRP A 34 5.35 5.65 3.63
C TRP A 34 4.74 6.42 2.46
N ARG A 35 5.54 6.70 1.42
CA ARG A 35 5.06 7.38 0.22
C ARG A 35 3.92 6.62 -0.46
N ARG A 36 4.00 5.29 -0.51
CA ARG A 36 2.92 4.43 -1.02
C ARG A 36 1.72 4.38 -0.08
N GLN A 37 1.97 4.25 1.23
CA GLN A 37 0.90 4.16 2.21
C GLN A 37 0.06 5.44 2.25
N ASN A 38 0.69 6.60 2.10
CA ASN A 38 0.04 7.90 2.11
C ASN A 38 -0.45 8.35 0.73
N LEU A 39 -0.48 7.46 -0.26
CA LEU A 39 -0.97 7.74 -1.61
C LEU A 39 -2.50 7.64 -1.67
N LEU A 40 -3.14 8.73 -2.09
CA LEU A 40 -4.51 8.81 -2.55
C LEU A 40 -4.53 8.62 -4.07
N SER A 41 -4.93 7.43 -4.48
CA SER A 41 -5.13 6.98 -5.86
C SER A 41 -6.57 7.13 -6.34
N ASP A 42 -6.82 6.76 -7.60
CA ASP A 42 -8.12 6.88 -8.28
C ASP A 42 -9.32 6.38 -7.46
N PHE A 43 -9.17 5.28 -6.72
CA PHE A 43 -10.25 4.69 -5.94
C PHE A 43 -10.64 5.47 -4.67
N HIS A 44 -9.89 6.51 -4.32
CA HIS A 44 -10.25 7.44 -3.23
C HIS A 44 -11.05 8.63 -3.73
N PHE A 45 -11.27 8.72 -5.04
CA PHE A 45 -11.98 9.83 -5.68
C PHE A 45 -13.22 9.32 -6.40
N GLU A 46 -14.24 10.16 -6.43
CA GLU A 46 -15.39 9.97 -7.30
C GLU A 46 -14.98 10.19 -8.77
N PRO A 47 -15.21 9.23 -9.68
CA PRO A 47 -14.69 9.27 -11.05
C PRO A 47 -15.10 10.51 -11.86
N GLU A 48 -16.31 11.02 -11.64
CA GLU A 48 -16.86 12.13 -12.43
C GLU A 48 -16.50 13.51 -11.87
N THR A 49 -16.33 13.62 -10.55
CA THR A 49 -16.21 14.93 -9.88
C THR A 49 -14.79 15.20 -9.37
N GLY A 50 -13.96 14.16 -9.21
CA GLY A 50 -12.64 14.26 -8.58
C GLY A 50 -12.69 14.61 -7.09
N GLN A 51 -13.87 14.56 -6.46
CA GLN A 51 -14.03 14.75 -5.02
C GLN A 51 -13.61 13.49 -4.27
N LEU A 52 -13.11 13.65 -3.05
CA LEU A 52 -12.86 12.51 -2.18
C LEU A 52 -14.17 11.75 -1.90
N ASN A 53 -14.13 10.43 -2.04
CA ASN A 53 -15.19 9.55 -1.58
C ASN A 53 -14.96 9.17 -0.11
N SER A 54 -15.87 8.41 0.49
CA SER A 54 -15.77 8.02 1.91
C SER A 54 -14.46 7.26 2.24
N ALA A 55 -13.94 6.45 1.32
CA ALA A 55 -12.67 5.76 1.52
C ALA A 55 -11.48 6.74 1.46
N GLY A 56 -11.53 7.73 0.58
CA GLY A 56 -10.57 8.82 0.48
C GLY A 56 -10.56 9.71 1.71
N GLU A 57 -11.73 10.08 2.21
CA GLU A 57 -11.87 10.87 3.44
C GLU A 57 -11.29 10.14 4.65
N GLU A 58 -11.63 8.86 4.82
CA GLU A 58 -11.13 8.05 5.93
C GLU A 58 -9.60 7.86 5.85
N LYS A 59 -9.08 7.63 4.65
CA LYS A 59 -7.62 7.55 4.45
C LYS A 59 -6.93 8.88 4.73
N LEU A 60 -7.51 9.99 4.28
CA LEU A 60 -6.98 11.32 4.57
C LEU A 60 -6.98 11.58 6.08
N ARG A 61 -8.07 11.27 6.79
CA ARG A 61 -8.16 11.36 8.26
C ARG A 61 -7.05 10.56 8.92
N TRP A 62 -6.84 9.31 8.51
CA TRP A 62 -5.77 8.46 9.03
C TRP A 62 -4.39 9.09 8.80
N ILE A 63 -4.10 9.62 7.60
CA ILE A 63 -2.82 10.29 7.31
C ILE A 63 -2.63 11.51 8.22
N LEU A 64 -3.66 12.33 8.39
CA LEU A 64 -3.56 13.57 9.16
C LEU A 64 -3.33 13.33 10.67
N TRP A 65 -3.95 12.29 11.22
CA TRP A 65 -4.01 12.09 12.68
C TRP A 65 -3.12 10.96 13.21
N GLU A 66 -2.89 9.92 12.42
CA GLU A 66 -2.25 8.68 12.91
C GLU A 66 -0.83 8.50 12.34
N VAL A 67 -0.53 9.06 11.16
CA VAL A 67 0.81 8.96 10.59
C VAL A 67 1.82 9.78 11.41
N PRO A 68 3.00 9.22 11.73
CA PRO A 68 4.06 9.93 12.43
C PRO A 68 4.46 11.20 11.67
N GLU A 69 4.68 12.30 12.39
CA GLU A 69 4.90 13.62 11.81
C GLU A 69 6.02 13.65 10.76
N LYS A 70 7.13 12.94 11.01
CA LYS A 70 8.26 12.83 10.06
C LYS A 70 7.92 12.20 8.70
N HIS A 71 6.80 11.50 8.58
CA HIS A 71 6.34 10.86 7.35
C HIS A 71 4.96 11.40 6.91
N ARG A 72 4.44 12.42 7.58
CA ARG A 72 3.09 12.95 7.34
C ARG A 72 3.08 13.87 6.12
N ILE A 73 3.09 13.25 4.95
CA ILE A 73 2.94 13.89 3.64
C ILE A 73 1.82 13.17 2.93
N VAL A 74 0.86 13.93 2.41
CA VAL A 74 -0.25 13.40 1.61
C VAL A 74 0.19 13.39 0.15
N TYR A 75 0.12 12.23 -0.51
CA TYR A 75 0.43 12.10 -1.92
C TYR A 75 -0.85 11.88 -2.73
N VAL A 76 -1.00 12.58 -3.85
CA VAL A 76 -2.13 12.39 -4.77
C VAL A 76 -1.60 11.80 -6.07
N ALA A 77 -2.17 10.68 -6.52
CA ALA A 77 -1.78 10.07 -7.78
C ALA A 77 -2.13 10.97 -8.95
N ARG A 78 -1.17 11.16 -9.86
CA ARG A 78 -1.40 11.88 -11.12
C ARG A 78 -2.34 11.09 -12.03
N SER A 79 -3.32 11.78 -12.59
CA SER A 79 -4.12 11.29 -13.71
C SER A 79 -3.41 11.55 -15.03
N ILE A 80 -3.87 10.87 -16.09
CA ILE A 80 -3.51 11.15 -17.48
C ILE A 80 -3.85 12.60 -17.84
N HIS A 81 -4.94 13.13 -17.27
CA HIS A 81 -5.38 14.50 -17.48
C HIS A 81 -4.90 15.42 -16.35
N PRO A 82 -4.09 16.46 -16.63
CA PRO A 82 -3.61 17.38 -15.61
C PRO A 82 -4.74 18.09 -14.84
N SER A 83 -5.84 18.44 -15.54
CA SER A 83 -7.01 19.07 -14.94
C SER A 83 -7.66 18.22 -13.85
N GLU A 84 -7.70 16.90 -14.02
CA GLU A 84 -8.20 15.97 -13.00
C GLU A 84 -7.27 15.92 -11.79
N THR A 85 -5.96 15.96 -12.02
CA THR A 85 -4.97 15.99 -10.94
C THR A 85 -5.14 17.26 -10.10
N GLU A 86 -5.32 18.41 -10.76
CA GLU A 86 -5.57 19.69 -10.08
C GLU A 86 -6.88 19.67 -9.29
N ALA A 87 -7.95 19.13 -9.85
CA ALA A 87 -9.23 18.98 -9.16
C ALA A 87 -9.13 18.09 -7.91
N ARG A 88 -8.43 16.95 -8.03
CA ARG A 88 -8.16 16.04 -6.89
C ARG A 88 -7.31 16.70 -5.82
N MET A 89 -6.24 17.39 -6.21
CA MET A 89 -5.39 18.15 -5.28
C MET A 89 -6.20 19.22 -4.53
N ALA A 90 -7.04 19.97 -5.24
CA ALA A 90 -7.91 20.97 -4.63
C ALA A 90 -8.94 20.35 -3.68
N SER A 91 -9.54 19.21 -4.05
CA SER A 91 -10.46 18.46 -3.18
C SER A 91 -9.78 18.00 -1.89
N VAL A 92 -8.58 17.42 -2.00
CA VAL A 92 -7.80 16.97 -0.84
C VAL A 92 -7.41 18.14 0.06
N GLN A 93 -6.97 19.26 -0.53
CA GLN A 93 -6.59 20.44 0.24
C GLN A 93 -7.78 21.03 0.99
N LYS A 94 -8.94 21.11 0.35
CA LYS A 94 -10.19 21.55 1.00
C LYS A 94 -10.59 20.62 2.14
N ALA A 95 -10.60 19.30 1.92
CA ALA A 95 -10.97 18.32 2.93
C ALA A 95 -9.98 18.33 4.11
N ALA A 96 -8.68 18.41 3.83
CA ALA A 96 -7.66 18.49 4.87
C ALA A 96 -7.80 19.75 5.72
N ALA A 97 -8.07 20.91 5.11
CA ALA A 97 -8.35 22.15 5.82
C ALA A 97 -9.57 22.03 6.74
N GLN A 98 -10.64 21.39 6.28
CA GLN A 98 -11.83 21.14 7.10
C GLN A 98 -11.54 20.21 8.29
N MET A 99 -10.73 19.16 8.09
CA MET A 99 -10.39 18.21 9.15
C MET A 99 -9.39 18.78 10.18
N MET A 100 -8.48 19.65 9.76
CA MET A 100 -7.41 20.20 10.60
C MET A 100 -7.80 21.51 11.28
N GLY A 101 -8.80 22.23 10.77
CA GLY A 101 -9.17 23.57 11.25
C GLY A 101 -7.98 24.53 11.14
N ASP A 102 -7.59 25.13 12.26
CA ASP A 102 -6.49 26.11 12.33
C ASP A 102 -5.09 25.48 12.40
N ARG A 103 -4.97 24.15 12.42
CA ARG A 103 -3.67 23.47 12.51
C ARG A 103 -2.92 23.55 11.17
N PRO A 104 -1.57 23.55 11.20
CA PRO A 104 -0.78 23.54 9.98
C PRO A 104 -1.07 22.28 9.17
N LEU A 105 -1.37 22.47 7.89
CA LEU A 105 -1.61 21.38 6.95
C LEU A 105 -0.28 20.70 6.59
N PRO A 106 -0.22 19.36 6.55
CA PRO A 106 0.95 18.69 6.00
C PRO A 106 1.08 18.99 4.50
N PRO A 107 2.27 18.79 3.93
CA PRO A 107 2.46 18.94 2.49
C PRO A 107 1.55 17.97 1.72
N ILE A 108 0.87 18.51 0.70
CA ILE A 108 0.07 17.74 -0.24
C ILE A 108 0.77 17.83 -1.58
N LEU A 109 1.22 16.69 -2.13
CA LEU A 109 2.08 16.65 -3.32
C LEU A 109 1.53 15.68 -4.37
N PRO A 110 1.63 16.01 -5.67
CA PRO A 110 1.34 15.04 -6.72
C PRO A 110 2.43 13.96 -6.75
N SER A 111 2.04 12.74 -7.14
CA SER A 111 2.94 11.59 -7.21
C SER A 111 2.71 10.77 -8.47
N GLU A 112 3.81 10.32 -9.08
CA GLU A 112 3.84 9.42 -10.24
C GLU A 112 3.78 7.93 -9.85
N LEU A 113 3.62 7.65 -8.54
CA LEU A 113 3.52 6.28 -8.09
C LEU A 113 2.22 5.67 -8.59
N SER A 114 2.34 4.56 -9.32
CA SER A 114 1.19 3.74 -9.66
C SER A 114 0.61 3.11 -8.38
N PRO A 115 -0.71 3.15 -8.18
CA PRO A 115 -1.33 2.49 -7.05
C PRO A 115 -1.10 0.98 -7.10
N ILE A 116 -0.75 0.40 -5.96
CA ILE A 116 -0.77 -1.05 -5.78
C ILE A 116 -2.16 -1.41 -5.27
N GLY A 117 -2.94 -2.11 -6.10
CA GLY A 117 -4.25 -2.64 -5.73
C GLY A 117 -5.38 -2.17 -6.63
N TRP A 118 -6.54 -2.82 -6.49
CA TRP A 118 -7.75 -2.57 -7.27
C TRP A 118 -8.89 -2.09 -6.36
N PRO A 119 -9.89 -1.38 -6.90
CA PRO A 119 -11.08 -1.01 -6.15
C PRO A 119 -11.77 -2.24 -5.54
N SER A 120 -12.24 -2.16 -4.30
CA SER A 120 -12.91 -3.27 -3.61
C SER A 120 -14.09 -3.82 -4.42
N ALA A 121 -14.94 -2.94 -4.95
CA ALA A 121 -16.09 -3.33 -5.75
C ALA A 121 -15.70 -4.20 -6.97
N GLN A 122 -14.53 -3.95 -7.57
CA GLN A 122 -14.01 -4.75 -8.66
C GLN A 122 -13.54 -6.13 -8.16
N VAL A 123 -12.83 -6.17 -7.04
CA VAL A 123 -12.39 -7.41 -6.40
C VAL A 123 -13.60 -8.27 -5.97
N ASP A 124 -14.61 -7.66 -5.37
CA ASP A 124 -15.85 -8.32 -4.94
C ASP A 124 -16.62 -8.89 -6.13
N ALA A 125 -16.73 -8.14 -7.22
CA ALA A 125 -17.38 -8.61 -8.44
C ALA A 125 -16.67 -9.83 -9.04
N ILE A 126 -15.33 -9.84 -9.04
CA ILE A 126 -14.53 -10.98 -9.51
C ILE A 126 -14.71 -12.17 -8.58
N HIS A 127 -14.61 -11.96 -7.26
CA HIS A 127 -14.73 -13.03 -6.29
C HIS A 127 -16.11 -13.69 -6.35
N ARG A 128 -17.18 -12.89 -6.43
CA ARG A 128 -18.54 -13.41 -6.56
C ARG A 128 -18.70 -14.26 -7.83
N LYS A 129 -18.26 -13.77 -8.98
CA LYS A 129 -18.30 -14.52 -10.25
C LYS A 129 -17.48 -15.81 -10.20
N PHE A 130 -16.35 -15.80 -9.50
CA PHE A 130 -15.52 -16.99 -9.32
C PHE A 130 -16.24 -18.04 -8.47
N GLN A 131 -16.87 -17.65 -7.36
CA GLN A 131 -17.67 -18.56 -6.52
C GLN A 131 -18.87 -19.14 -7.28
N GLU A 132 -19.54 -18.32 -8.09
CA GLU A 132 -20.69 -18.75 -8.90
C GLU A 132 -20.31 -19.78 -9.99
N THR A 133 -19.07 -19.73 -10.50
CA THR A 133 -18.59 -20.64 -11.55
C THR A 133 -17.79 -21.82 -11.01
N MET A 134 -17.53 -21.87 -9.69
CA MET A 134 -16.72 -22.91 -9.08
C MET A 134 -17.50 -24.25 -9.05
N PRO A 135 -16.95 -25.34 -9.63
CA PRO A 135 -17.59 -26.64 -9.52
C PRO A 135 -17.56 -27.13 -8.06
N PRO A 136 -18.57 -27.87 -7.62
CA PRO A 136 -18.62 -28.38 -6.25
C PRO A 136 -17.38 -29.24 -5.94
N PRO A 137 -16.80 -29.11 -4.74
CA PRO A 137 -15.57 -29.83 -4.37
C PRO A 137 -15.80 -31.34 -4.43
N ARG A 138 -14.95 -32.05 -5.16
CA ARG A 138 -15.00 -33.53 -5.27
C ARG A 138 -13.86 -34.14 -4.47
N LEU A 139 -14.20 -34.96 -3.49
CA LEU A 139 -13.22 -35.82 -2.82
C LEU A 139 -12.92 -37.03 -3.73
N LYS A 140 -11.65 -37.41 -3.84
CA LYS A 140 -11.31 -38.71 -4.46
C LYS A 140 -11.81 -39.80 -3.52
N ALA A 141 -12.54 -40.79 -4.05
CA ALA A 141 -12.99 -41.92 -3.25
C ALA A 141 -11.77 -42.63 -2.62
N PRO A 142 -11.82 -43.03 -1.34
CA PRO A 142 -10.75 -43.79 -0.73
C PRO A 142 -10.57 -45.11 -1.49
N THR A 143 -9.38 -45.30 -2.07
CA THR A 143 -8.98 -46.60 -2.62
C THR A 143 -8.76 -47.53 -1.43
N ASN A 144 -9.70 -48.44 -1.16
CA ASN A 144 -9.47 -49.55 -0.24
C ASN A 144 -8.62 -50.60 -0.97
N PRO A 145 -7.34 -50.83 -0.59
CA PRO A 145 -6.55 -51.91 -1.17
C PRO A 145 -6.90 -53.19 -0.41
N GLY A 146 -7.90 -53.93 -0.89
CA GLY A 146 -8.30 -55.15 -0.20
C GLY A 146 -9.54 -55.84 -0.76
N SER A 147 -9.49 -56.28 -2.02
CA SER A 147 -10.34 -57.38 -2.48
C SER A 147 -9.64 -58.18 -3.57
N SER A 148 -8.60 -58.93 -3.20
CA SER A 148 -8.25 -60.15 -3.93
C SER A 148 -9.19 -61.25 -3.45
N ASN A 149 -10.16 -61.63 -4.29
CA ASN A 149 -10.90 -62.88 -4.12
C ASN A 149 -10.19 -63.97 -4.96
N PRO A 150 -10.20 -65.24 -4.51
CA PRO A 150 -9.34 -66.32 -5.02
C PRO A 150 -9.64 -66.74 -6.46
#